data_AF-A0A662NTU4-F1
#
_entry.id   AF-A0A662NTU4-F1
#
_cell.length_a   1.000
_cell.length_b   1.000
_cell.length_c   1.000
_cell.angle_alpha   90.00
_cell.angle_beta   90.00
_cell.angle_gamma   90.00
#
_symmetry.space_group_name_H-M   'P 1'
#
loop_
_entity.id
_entity.type
_entity.pdbx_description
1 polymer ?
#
loop_
_entity_poly.entity_id
_entity_poly.type
_entity_poly.pdbx_seq_one_letter_code
_entity_poly.pdbx_strand_id
1 'polypeptide(L)'
;DVKESIKKAAPYTDTFSINVTNIQKGTTYERLWEKGEYRTPWLWSVVEILEWAKENFPEKRILSDPVGAGSKRGPHNCGECDKGVAKAIREFSNTQNPEFLKKVKHECLKKWEYIVSEGILDWQLQTW
;
A
#
# COMPACT_ATOMS: atom_id res chain seq x y z
N ASP A 1 1.46 -5.56 -12.34
CA ASP A 1 1.50 -4.31 -11.57
C ASP A 1 0.09 -3.72 -11.46
N VAL A 2 -0.26 -3.09 -10.34
CA VAL A 2 -1.58 -2.50 -10.07
C VAL A 2 -1.89 -1.36 -11.04
N LYS A 3 -0.92 -0.51 -11.38
CA LYS A 3 -1.13 0.62 -12.30
C LYS A 3 -1.57 0.14 -13.69
N GLU A 4 -0.92 -0.90 -14.20
CA GLU A 4 -1.29 -1.52 -15.48
C GLU A 4 -2.69 -2.16 -15.43
N SER A 5 -3.06 -2.80 -14.32
CA SER A 5 -4.42 -3.33 -14.13
C SER A 5 -5.46 -2.20 -14.15
N ILE A 6 -5.20 -1.07 -13.49
CA ILE A 6 -6.09 0.10 -13.51
C ILE A 6 -6.25 0.63 -14.94
N LYS A 7 -5.16 0.84 -15.68
CA LYS A 7 -5.23 1.32 -17.08
C LYS A 7 -6.11 0.44 -17.95
N LYS A 8 -5.96 -0.88 -17.84
CA LYS A 8 -6.72 -1.84 -18.66
C LYS A 8 -8.20 -1.91 -18.28
N ALA A 9 -8.51 -1.74 -17.00
CA ALA A 9 -9.88 -1.84 -16.50
C ALA A 9 -10.64 -0.50 -16.51
N ALA A 10 -9.96 0.65 -16.60
CA ALA A 10 -10.56 1.99 -16.54
C ALA A 10 -11.73 2.22 -17.52
N PRO A 11 -11.74 1.68 -18.75
CA PRO A 11 -12.88 1.81 -19.65
C PRO A 11 -14.15 1.06 -19.20
N TYR A 12 -14.04 0.13 -18.25
CA TYR A 12 -15.10 -0.84 -17.92
C TYR A 12 -15.63 -0.72 -16.49
N THR A 13 -15.06 0.16 -15.66
CA THR A 13 -15.50 0.36 -14.28
C THR A 13 -15.38 1.82 -13.87
N ASP A 14 -16.22 2.24 -12.93
CA ASP A 14 -16.18 3.57 -12.32
C ASP A 14 -15.48 3.57 -10.97
N THR A 15 -15.31 2.38 -10.36
CA THR A 15 -14.75 2.22 -9.03
C THR A 15 -13.66 1.16 -9.02
N PHE A 16 -12.55 1.49 -8.37
CA PHE A 16 -11.42 0.60 -8.11
C PHE A 16 -11.23 0.41 -6.62
N SER A 17 -11.32 -0.84 -6.17
CA SER A 17 -10.95 -1.25 -4.81
C SER A 17 -9.61 -1.96 -4.85
N ILE A 18 -8.59 -1.30 -4.31
CA ILE A 18 -7.23 -1.83 -4.20
C ILE A 18 -7.10 -2.47 -2.82
N ASN A 19 -6.92 -3.79 -2.80
CA ASN A 19 -6.80 -4.55 -1.55
C ASN A 19 -5.36 -4.95 -1.32
N VAL A 20 -4.84 -4.56 -0.16
CA VAL A 20 -3.45 -4.77 0.23
C VAL A 20 -3.33 -6.10 0.96
N THR A 21 -2.39 -6.95 0.55
CA THR A 21 -2.23 -8.29 1.11
C THR A 21 -1.85 -8.25 2.59
N ASN A 22 -2.61 -8.96 3.41
CA ASN A 22 -2.25 -9.32 4.77
C ASN A 22 -2.03 -10.85 4.86
N ILE A 23 -1.43 -11.30 5.96
CA ILE A 23 -1.14 -12.71 6.19
C ILE A 23 -2.32 -13.39 6.89
N GLN A 24 -3.08 -14.17 6.12
CA GLN A 24 -4.19 -14.98 6.62
C GLN A 24 -3.73 -16.41 6.93
N LYS A 25 -4.35 -17.05 7.94
CA LYS A 25 -4.04 -18.42 8.34
C LYS A 25 -4.35 -19.43 7.23
N GLY A 26 -3.52 -20.47 7.11
CA GLY A 26 -3.65 -21.54 6.14
C GLY A 26 -3.24 -21.17 4.71
N THR A 27 -2.77 -19.94 4.47
CA THR A 27 -2.43 -19.47 3.12
C THR A 27 -0.98 -19.76 2.74
N THR A 28 -0.70 -19.77 1.43
CA THR A 28 0.69 -19.81 0.94
C THR A 28 1.52 -18.64 1.46
N TYR A 29 0.92 -17.45 1.58
CA TYR A 29 1.60 -16.29 2.14
C TYR A 29 1.99 -16.46 3.61
N GLU A 30 1.20 -17.18 4.42
CA GLU A 30 1.60 -17.53 5.79
C GLU A 30 2.87 -18.38 5.79
N ARG A 31 2.94 -19.41 4.94
CA ARG A 31 4.14 -20.27 4.85
C ARG A 31 5.40 -19.52 4.41
N LEU A 32 5.27 -18.60 3.46
CA LEU A 32 6.40 -17.77 3.01
C LEU A 32 6.83 -16.79 4.11
N TRP A 33 5.85 -16.16 4.76
CA TRP A 33 6.08 -15.22 5.86
C TRP A 33 6.75 -15.88 7.07
N GLU A 34 6.33 -17.09 7.44
CA GLU A 34 6.95 -17.89 8.51
C GLU A 34 8.42 -18.24 8.22
N LYS A 35 8.79 -18.36 6.95
CA LYS A 35 10.18 -18.57 6.50
C LYS A 35 10.98 -17.29 6.33
N GLY A 36 10.38 -16.11 6.52
CA GLY A 36 11.02 -14.82 6.22
C GLY A 36 11.19 -14.53 4.72
N GLU A 37 10.53 -15.31 3.85
CA GLU A 37 10.60 -15.17 2.38
C GLU A 37 9.56 -14.18 1.84
N TYR A 38 8.72 -13.62 2.71
CA TYR A 38 7.72 -12.63 2.36
C TYR A 38 7.49 -11.65 3.50
N ARG A 39 7.34 -10.37 3.15
CA ARG A 39 6.76 -9.35 4.03
C ARG A 39 5.53 -8.74 3.40
N THR A 40 4.61 -8.28 4.23
CA THR A 40 3.43 -7.54 3.78
C THR A 40 3.83 -6.20 3.14
N PRO A 41 2.99 -5.63 2.24
CA PRO A 41 3.35 -4.42 1.50
C PRO A 41 3.58 -3.19 2.38
N TRP A 42 4.38 -2.24 1.88
CA TRP A 42 4.51 -0.91 2.46
C TRP A 42 3.18 -0.16 2.28
N LEU A 43 2.74 0.57 3.31
CA LEU A 43 1.61 1.48 3.16
C LEU A 43 1.95 2.65 2.21
N TRP A 44 3.23 3.03 2.10
CA TRP A 44 3.69 4.01 1.12
C TRP A 44 3.40 3.61 -0.33
N SER A 45 3.55 2.32 -0.67
CA SER A 45 3.15 1.84 -2.01
C SER A 45 1.65 2.04 -2.27
N VAL A 46 0.82 1.94 -1.24
CA VAL A 46 -0.62 2.19 -1.37
C VAL A 46 -0.86 3.68 -1.62
N VAL A 47 -0.21 4.55 -0.85
CA VAL A 47 -0.29 6.01 -1.04
C VAL A 47 0.10 6.39 -2.46
N GLU A 48 1.25 5.91 -2.94
CA GLU A 48 1.74 6.16 -4.30
C GLU A 48 0.75 5.73 -5.38
N ILE A 49 0.17 4.54 -5.25
CA ILE A 49 -0.81 4.03 -6.22
C ILE A 49 -2.10 4.87 -6.19
N LEU A 50 -2.59 5.26 -5.01
CA LEU A 50 -3.81 6.05 -4.88
C LEU A 50 -3.65 7.47 -5.45
N GLU A 51 -2.51 8.12 -5.16
CA GLU A 51 -2.19 9.43 -5.74
C GLU A 51 -2.09 9.36 -7.27
N TRP A 52 -1.29 8.41 -7.77
CA TRP A 52 -1.13 8.19 -9.20
C TRP A 52 -2.46 7.89 -9.89
N ALA A 53 -3.27 7.00 -9.32
CA ALA A 53 -4.55 6.61 -9.92
C ALA A 53 -5.53 7.79 -9.95
N LYS A 54 -5.58 8.59 -8.87
CA LYS A 54 -6.49 9.74 -8.81
C LYS A 54 -6.07 10.87 -9.74
N GLU A 55 -4.76 11.06 -9.95
CA GLU A 55 -4.23 12.03 -10.91
C GLU A 55 -4.52 11.63 -12.36
N ASN A 56 -4.37 10.34 -12.69
CA ASN A 56 -4.55 9.84 -14.06
C ASN A 56 -6.00 9.55 -14.44
N PHE A 57 -6.85 9.28 -13.45
CA PHE A 57 -8.27 8.96 -13.64
C PHE A 57 -9.14 9.76 -12.64
N PRO A 58 -9.18 11.11 -12.77
CA PRO A 58 -9.80 12.00 -11.79
C PRO A 58 -11.31 11.76 -11.62
N GLU A 59 -11.99 11.27 -12.66
CA GLU A 59 -13.40 10.93 -12.65
C GLU A 59 -13.72 9.62 -11.92
N LYS A 60 -12.72 8.74 -11.74
CA LYS A 60 -12.91 7.43 -11.11
C LYS A 60 -12.85 7.54 -9.58
N ARG A 61 -13.59 6.64 -8.93
CA ARG A 61 -13.50 6.43 -7.47
C ARG A 61 -12.43 5.38 -7.19
N ILE A 62 -11.37 5.76 -6.48
CA ILE A 62 -10.28 4.85 -6.10
C ILE A 62 -10.28 4.71 -4.59
N LEU A 63 -10.29 3.48 -4.07
CA LEU A 63 -10.34 3.22 -2.64
C LEU A 63 -9.43 2.07 -2.23
N SER A 64 -8.96 2.14 -0.99
CA SER A 64 -8.23 1.08 -0.31
C SER A 64 -8.54 1.17 1.18
N ASP A 65 -8.76 0.02 1.82
CA ASP A 65 -8.77 -0.08 3.28
C ASP A 65 -7.76 -1.15 3.70
N PRO A 66 -6.52 -0.75 4.06
CA PRO A 66 -5.48 -1.70 4.43
C PRO A 66 -5.83 -2.39 5.77
N VAL A 67 -6.49 -3.55 5.68
CA VAL A 67 -6.94 -4.31 6.84
C VAL A 67 -5.75 -4.81 7.66
N GLY A 68 -5.76 -4.48 8.95
CA GLY A 68 -4.67 -4.83 9.86
C GLY A 68 -3.42 -3.94 9.71
N ALA A 69 -3.54 -2.75 9.10
CA ALA A 69 -2.43 -1.81 8.95
C ALA A 69 -1.67 -1.59 10.27
N GLY A 70 -0.35 -1.72 10.21
CA GLY A 70 0.56 -1.59 11.35
C GLY A 70 0.60 -2.78 12.31
N SER A 71 -0.13 -3.86 12.01
CA SER A 71 0.02 -5.12 12.74
C SER A 71 1.14 -5.97 12.13
N LYS A 72 1.68 -6.90 12.93
CA LYS A 72 2.71 -7.87 12.49
C LYS A 72 2.34 -8.63 11.21
N ARG A 73 1.04 -8.87 10.97
CA ARG A 73 0.52 -9.66 9.84
C ARG A 73 -0.14 -8.79 8.77
N GLY A 74 -0.19 -7.48 8.95
CA GLY A 74 -0.81 -6.56 8.01
C GLY A 74 0.21 -5.66 7.32
N PRO A 75 -0.23 -4.86 6.34
CA PRO A 75 0.61 -3.89 5.67
C PRO A 75 1.19 -2.88 6.67
N HIS A 76 2.48 -2.58 6.56
CA HIS A 76 3.16 -1.68 7.48
C HIS A 76 4.35 -0.99 6.80
N ASN A 77 4.70 0.18 7.32
CA ASN A 77 5.95 0.87 7.00
C ASN A 77 7.02 0.50 8.04
N CYS A 78 7.47 1.45 8.84
CA CYS A 78 8.41 1.21 9.94
C CYS A 78 7.75 0.84 11.28
N GLY A 79 6.41 0.78 11.36
CA GLY A 79 5.68 0.57 12.61
C GLY A 79 5.17 1.87 13.25
N GLU A 80 5.95 2.95 13.18
CA GLU A 80 5.63 4.21 13.90
C GLU A 80 4.57 5.04 13.18
N CYS A 81 4.71 5.23 11.87
CA CYS A 81 3.80 6.07 11.09
C CYS A 81 2.54 5.35 10.59
N ASP A 82 2.45 4.02 10.79
CA ASP A 82 1.47 3.18 10.11
C ASP A 82 0.03 3.59 10.38
N LYS A 83 -0.29 3.91 11.64
CA LYS A 83 -1.64 4.36 12.02
C LYS A 83 -2.00 5.68 11.33
N GLY A 84 -1.04 6.60 11.23
CA GLY A 84 -1.23 7.90 10.57
C GLY A 84 -1.44 7.75 9.06
N VAL A 85 -0.61 6.93 8.42
CA VAL A 85 -0.72 6.65 6.98
C VAL A 85 -2.01 5.90 6.66
N ALA A 86 -2.35 4.87 7.43
CA ALA A 86 -3.60 4.13 7.25
C ALA A 86 -4.84 5.02 7.44
N LYS A 87 -4.80 5.95 8.40
CA LYS A 87 -5.87 6.95 8.58
C LYS A 87 -6.01 7.81 7.33
N ALA A 88 -4.92 8.35 6.79
CA ALA A 88 -4.97 9.17 5.58
C ALA A 88 -5.51 8.40 4.36
N ILE A 89 -5.12 7.14 4.19
CA ILE A 89 -5.66 6.27 3.13
C ILE A 89 -7.18 6.11 3.26
N ARG A 90 -7.70 5.97 4.49
CA ARG A 90 -9.15 5.89 4.74
C ARG A 90 -9.85 7.22 4.48
N GLU A 91 -9.29 8.33 4.94
CA GLU A 91 -9.84 9.67 4.68
C GLU A 91 -9.89 9.97 3.18
N PHE A 92 -8.83 9.64 2.44
CA PHE A 92 -8.83 9.69 0.99
C PHE A 92 -9.91 8.79 0.39
N SER A 93 -9.99 7.53 0.82
CA SER A 93 -10.98 6.58 0.27
C SER A 93 -12.41 7.07 0.48
N ASN A 94 -12.70 7.70 1.61
CA ASN A 94 -14.00 8.29 1.91
C ASN A 94 -14.29 9.53 1.06
N THR A 95 -13.35 10.48 1.02
CA THR A 95 -13.56 11.84 0.49
C THR A 95 -13.11 12.03 -0.96
N GLN A 96 -12.28 11.15 -1.48
CA GLN A 96 -11.53 11.27 -2.75
C GLN A 96 -10.64 12.53 -2.83
N ASN A 97 -10.27 13.11 -1.69
CA ASN A 97 -9.40 14.29 -1.62
C ASN A 97 -7.93 13.88 -1.45
N PRO A 98 -7.06 14.09 -2.47
CA PRO A 98 -5.64 13.71 -2.41
C PRO A 98 -4.85 14.44 -1.32
N GLU A 99 -5.34 15.57 -0.80
CA GLU A 99 -4.64 16.32 0.24
C GLU A 99 -4.47 15.52 1.54
N PHE A 100 -5.31 14.52 1.81
CA PHE A 100 -5.09 13.62 2.94
C PHE A 100 -3.84 12.77 2.76
N LEU A 101 -3.52 12.35 1.54
CA LEU A 101 -2.35 11.54 1.21
C LEU A 101 -1.07 12.39 1.28
N LYS A 102 -1.05 13.54 0.58
CA LYS A 102 0.12 14.45 0.50
C LYS A 102 0.58 15.01 1.84
N LYS A 103 -0.33 15.13 2.81
CA LYS A 103 -0.02 15.67 4.15
C LYS A 103 0.74 14.69 5.03
N VAL A 104 0.66 13.39 4.77
CA VAL A 104 1.37 12.41 5.60
C VAL A 104 2.83 12.37 5.22
N LYS A 105 3.70 12.53 6.23
CA LYS A 105 5.15 12.50 6.05
C LYS A 105 5.77 11.70 7.18
N HIS A 106 6.80 10.94 6.86
CA HIS A 106 7.66 10.29 7.82
C HIS A 106 9.04 10.07 7.20
N GLU A 107 10.07 10.00 8.02
CA GLU A 107 11.45 9.75 7.55
C GLU A 107 11.60 8.42 6.80
N CYS A 108 10.84 7.38 7.19
CA CYS A 108 10.88 6.06 6.56
C CYS A 108 10.36 6.05 5.10
N LEU A 109 9.74 7.14 4.63
CA LEU A 109 9.38 7.29 3.22
C LEU A 109 10.62 7.21 2.34
N LYS A 110 11.73 7.86 2.73
CA LYS A 110 13.00 7.82 1.98
C LYS A 110 13.58 6.41 1.89
N LYS A 111 13.43 5.63 2.95
CA LYS A 111 13.84 4.21 2.97
C LYS A 111 13.02 3.41 1.95
N TRP A 112 11.70 3.61 1.94
CA TRP A 112 10.83 2.97 0.97
C TRP A 112 11.13 3.40 -0.48
N GLU A 113 11.33 4.70 -0.73
CA GLU A 113 11.71 5.22 -2.06
C GLU A 113 13.00 4.56 -2.57
N TYR A 114 14.02 4.44 -1.71
CA TYR A 114 15.27 3.76 -2.05
C TYR A 114 15.07 2.27 -2.36
N ILE A 115 14.27 1.56 -1.56
CA ILE A 115 13.95 0.14 -1.81
C ILE A 115 13.30 -0.02 -3.19
N VAL A 116 12.35 0.85 -3.53
CA VAL A 116 11.63 0.79 -4.81
C VAL A 116 12.54 1.17 -5.98
N SER A 117 13.37 2.20 -5.85
CA SER A 117 14.26 2.67 -6.92
C SER A 117 15.33 1.64 -7.28
N GLU A 118 15.87 0.96 -6.28
CA GLU A 118 16.91 -0.07 -6.46
C GLU A 118 16.32 -1.46 -6.75
N GLY A 119 14.99 -1.61 -6.74
CA GLY A 119 14.33 -2.91 -6.93
C GLY A 119 14.66 -3.93 -5.84
N ILE A 120 14.96 -3.46 -4.63
CA ILE A 120 15.37 -4.32 -3.52
C ILE A 120 14.18 -5.13 -3.02
N LEU A 121 14.36 -6.45 -2.93
CA LEU A 121 13.40 -7.32 -2.29
C LEU A 121 13.56 -7.22 -0.78
N ASP A 122 12.82 -6.31 -0.17
CA ASP A 122 12.94 -5.92 1.24
C ASP A 122 12.77 -7.06 2.27
N TRP A 123 12.23 -8.22 1.89
CA TRP A 123 12.29 -9.41 2.75
C TRP A 123 13.73 -9.94 2.93
N GLN A 124 14.63 -9.68 1.98
CA GLN A 124 16.07 -9.98 2.08
C GLN A 124 16.80 -9.06 3.07
N LEU A 125 16.19 -7.91 3.40
CA LEU A 125 16.74 -6.94 4.37
C LEU A 125 16.28 -7.21 5.81
N GLN A 126 15.48 -8.25 6.05
CA GLN A 126 15.12 -8.68 7.40
C GLN A 126 16.28 -9.45 8.03
N THR A 127 17.39 -8.75 8.32
CA THR A 127 18.39 -9.23 9.28
C THR A 127 17.84 -8.94 10.67
N TRP A 128 17.34 -9.98 11.34
CA TRP A 128 17.03 -9.93 12.77
C TRP A 128 18.30 -9.79 13.60
#